data_AF-A0A7J4LL31-F1
#
_entry.id   AF-A0A7J4LL31-F1
#
_cell.length_a   1.000
_cell.length_b   1.000
_cell.length_c   1.000
_cell.angle_alpha   90.00
_cell.angle_beta   90.00
_cell.angle_gamma   90.00
#
_symmetry.space_group_name_H-M   'P 1'
#
loop_
_entity.id
_entity.type
_entity.pdbx_description
1 polymer ?
#
loop_
_entity_poly.entity_id
_entity_poly.type
_entity_poly.pdbx_seq_one_letter_code
_entity_poly.pdbx_strand_id
1 'polypeptide(L)'
;MEALIRDKLVDKVFLDIKAPFSRPDMYSMITGSGSAAARAEETLRICSRVPLEVRTTLLRSMDAGMIKEIAAALGCDCTYVVQQGRPEHAHLDEKPLTRDELMAAVSGLTGDIRIKTRE
;
A
#
# COMPACT_ATOMS: atom_id res chain seq x y z
N MET A 1 4.14 18.58 -2.26
CA MET A 1 2.88 17.92 -2.68
C MET A 1 1.71 18.88 -2.60
N GLU A 2 1.42 19.50 -1.45
CA GLU A 2 0.28 20.43 -1.29
C GLU A 2 0.22 21.54 -2.34
N ALA A 3 1.35 22.20 -2.63
CA ALA A 3 1.40 23.23 -3.66
C ALA A 3 1.01 22.68 -5.04
N LEU A 4 1.49 21.49 -5.40
CA LEU A 4 1.17 20.86 -6.69
C LEU A 4 -0.32 20.52 -6.82
N ILE A 5 -0.94 20.06 -5.72
CA ILE A 5 -2.37 19.79 -5.66
C ILE A 5 -3.17 21.09 -5.74
N ARG A 6 -2.82 22.09 -4.93
CA ARG A 6 -3.51 23.40 -4.90
C ARG A 6 -3.45 24.09 -6.26
N ASP A 7 -2.29 24.05 -6.90
CA ASP A 7 -2.03 24.71 -8.17
C ASP A 7 -2.51 23.85 -9.37
N LYS A 8 -3.19 22.72 -9.10
CA LYS A 8 -3.79 21.80 -10.08
C LYS A 8 -2.80 21.26 -11.11
N LEU A 9 -1.58 20.96 -10.67
CA LEU A 9 -0.51 20.40 -11.51
C LEU A 9 -0.43 18.87 -11.45
N VAL A 10 -1.35 18.23 -10.71
CA VAL A 10 -1.38 16.77 -10.51
C VAL A 10 -2.78 16.25 -10.80
N ASP A 11 -2.89 15.38 -11.81
CA ASP A 11 -4.17 14.75 -12.17
C ASP A 11 -4.48 13.52 -11.32
N LYS A 12 -3.44 12.79 -10.89
CA LYS A 12 -3.56 11.58 -10.07
C LYS A 12 -2.30 11.33 -9.26
N VAL A 13 -2.47 10.86 -8.03
CA VAL A 13 -1.37 10.39 -7.16
C VAL A 13 -1.42 8.87 -7.05
N PHE A 14 -0.24 8.26 -7.09
CA PHE A 14 -0.03 6.87 -6.71
C PHE A 14 0.85 6.86 -5.45
N LEU A 15 0.35 6.28 -4.36
CA LEU A 15 1.05 6.26 -3.08
C LEU A 15 1.30 4.81 -2.65
N ASP A 16 2.57 4.47 -2.45
CA ASP A 16 2.96 3.18 -1.91
C ASP A 16 2.88 3.21 -0.38
N ILE A 17 2.00 2.38 0.19
CA ILE A 17 1.94 2.11 1.63
C ILE A 17 2.54 0.74 1.89
N LYS A 18 3.68 0.74 2.58
CA LYS A 18 4.52 -0.46 2.76
C LYS A 18 4.10 -1.32 3.95
N ALA A 19 3.46 -0.73 4.95
CA ALA A 19 3.00 -1.38 6.18
C ALA A 19 1.84 -0.58 6.81
N PRO A 20 1.06 -1.16 7.75
CA PRO A 20 0.11 -0.41 8.56
C PRO A 20 0.82 0.70 9.35
N PHE A 21 0.20 1.88 9.45
CA PHE A 21 0.76 3.00 10.21
C PHE A 21 0.86 2.71 11.72
N SER A 22 0.03 1.79 12.23
CA SER A 22 0.09 1.25 13.59
C SER A 22 1.35 0.42 13.88
N ARG A 23 2.10 0.01 12.85
CA ARG A 23 3.33 -0.79 12.94
C ARG A 23 4.56 0.00 12.41
N PRO A 24 4.95 1.11 13.05
CA PRO A 24 6.04 1.96 12.57
C PRO A 24 7.39 1.25 12.49
N ASP A 25 7.66 0.27 13.35
CA ASP A 25 8.90 -0.52 13.32
C ASP A 25 9.00 -1.35 12.03
N MET A 26 7.90 -1.99 11.63
CA MET A 26 7.81 -2.75 10.38
C MET A 26 7.95 -1.81 9.17
N TYR A 27 7.29 -0.66 9.21
CA TYR A 27 7.40 0.35 8.15
C TYR A 27 8.85 0.82 7.99
N SER A 28 9.53 1.08 9.11
CA SER A 28 10.92 1.53 9.15
C SER A 28 11.87 0.45 8.65
N MET A 29 11.63 -0.81 9.00
CA MET A 29 12.38 -1.95 8.49
C MET A 29 12.27 -2.07 6.96
N ILE A 30 11.06 -1.93 6.40
CA ILE A 30 10.84 -2.05 4.95
C ILE A 30 11.41 -0.85 4.18
N THR A 31 11.33 0.36 4.75
CA THR A 31 11.74 1.59 4.06
C THR A 31 13.17 2.04 4.37
N GLY A 32 13.81 1.47 5.38
CA GLY A 32 15.10 1.92 5.91
C GLY A 32 15.05 3.28 6.60
N SER A 33 13.87 3.79 6.97
CA SER A 33 13.70 5.14 7.54
C SER A 33 12.70 5.18 8.70
N GLY A 34 13.17 5.62 9.87
CA GLY A 34 12.39 5.71 11.12
C GLY A 34 11.21 6.69 11.10
N SER A 35 11.16 7.62 10.15
CA SER A 35 10.07 8.61 10.03
C SER A 35 9.09 8.31 8.90
N ALA A 36 9.30 7.22 8.14
CA ALA A 36 8.55 6.94 6.92
C ALA A 36 7.05 6.73 7.17
N ALA A 37 6.68 6.06 8.27
CA ALA A 37 5.27 5.81 8.60
C ALA A 37 4.48 7.11 8.76
N ALA A 38 4.95 8.01 9.64
CA ALA A 38 4.27 9.29 9.91
C ALA A 38 4.19 10.18 8.67
N ARG A 39 5.26 10.22 7.85
CA ARG A 39 5.28 11.00 6.61
C ARG A 39 4.35 10.42 5.55
N ALA A 40 4.25 9.09 5.46
CA ALA A 40 3.32 8.43 4.55
C ALA A 40 1.86 8.68 4.94
N GLU A 41 1.54 8.63 6.23
CA GLU A 41 0.21 8.95 6.75
C GLU A 41 -0.17 10.42 6.51
N GLU A 42 0.76 11.36 6.74
CA GLU A 42 0.57 12.77 6.38
C GLU A 42 0.36 12.95 4.86
N THR A 43 1.17 12.27 4.04
CA THR A 43 1.05 12.32 2.58
C THR A 43 -0.29 11.77 2.11
N LEU A 44 -0.79 10.68 2.71
CA LEU A 44 -2.11 10.14 2.43
C LEU A 44 -3.20 11.18 2.68
N ARG A 45 -3.16 11.88 3.83
CA ARG A 45 -4.12 12.94 4.17
C ARG A 45 -4.08 14.12 3.20
N ILE A 46 -2.90 14.47 2.69
CA ILE A 46 -2.75 15.55 1.70
C ILE A 46 -3.30 15.12 0.34
N CYS A 47 -2.96 13.90 -0.10
CA CYS A 47 -3.26 13.39 -1.43
C CYS A 47 -4.71 12.92 -1.61
N SER A 48 -5.47 12.71 -0.53
CA SER A 48 -6.90 12.35 -0.58
C SER A 48 -7.79 13.42 -1.24
N ARG A 49 -7.24 14.60 -1.54
CA ARG A 49 -7.93 15.72 -2.20
C ARG A 49 -7.89 15.64 -3.73
N VAL A 50 -7.19 14.67 -4.30
CA VAL A 50 -7.07 14.41 -5.74
C VAL A 50 -7.30 12.92 -6.00
N PRO A 51 -7.57 12.50 -7.26
CA PRO A 51 -7.64 11.08 -7.58
C PRO A 51 -6.42 10.32 -7.04
N LEU A 52 -6.67 9.32 -6.21
CA LEU A 52 -5.64 8.62 -5.44
C LEU A 52 -5.75 7.12 -5.67
N GLU A 53 -4.60 6.50 -5.92
CA GLU A 53 -4.43 5.05 -5.89
C GLU A 53 -3.37 4.69 -4.87
N VAL A 54 -3.77 3.92 -3.86
CA VAL A 54 -2.86 3.39 -2.85
C VAL A 54 -2.40 1.99 -3.28
N ARG A 55 -1.13 1.69 -3.07
CA ARG A 55 -0.52 0.42 -3.46
C ARG A 55 0.20 -0.21 -2.29
N THR A 56 0.00 -1.51 -2.10
CA THR A 56 0.78 -2.32 -1.16
C THR A 56 1.33 -3.53 -1.88
N THR A 57 2.63 -3.78 -1.74
CA THR A 57 3.28 -4.98 -2.25
C THR A 57 3.29 -6.03 -1.15
N LEU A 58 2.71 -7.21 -1.40
CA LEU A 58 2.64 -8.30 -0.44
C LEU A 58 3.59 -9.43 -0.84
N LEU A 59 4.59 -9.70 0.00
CA LEU A 59 5.49 -10.85 -0.08
C LEU A 59 4.94 -12.00 0.77
N ARG A 60 5.38 -13.24 0.52
CA ARG A 60 4.85 -14.43 1.21
C ARG A 60 5.23 -14.45 2.68
N SER A 61 6.42 -13.96 3.02
CA SER A 61 6.89 -13.79 4.39
C SER A 61 6.18 -12.69 5.18
N MET A 62 5.34 -11.87 4.53
CA MET A 62 4.58 -10.81 5.20
C MET A 62 3.24 -11.35 5.71
N ASP A 63 2.80 -10.81 6.84
CA ASP A 63 1.48 -11.09 7.41
C ASP A 63 0.38 -10.49 6.52
N ALA A 64 -0.42 -11.35 5.86
CA ALA A 64 -1.54 -10.92 5.02
C ALA A 64 -2.60 -10.12 5.78
N GLY A 65 -2.70 -10.26 7.11
CA GLY A 65 -3.58 -9.44 7.96
C GLY A 65 -3.30 -7.95 7.86
N MET A 66 -2.08 -7.56 7.50
CA MET A 66 -1.71 -6.16 7.27
C MET A 66 -2.55 -5.47 6.20
N ILE A 67 -3.07 -6.21 5.22
CA ILE A 67 -3.88 -5.66 4.13
C ILE A 67 -5.19 -5.10 4.70
N LYS A 68 -5.77 -5.77 5.70
CA LYS A 68 -6.98 -5.30 6.39
C LYS A 68 -6.70 -4.08 7.26
N GLU A 69 -5.57 -4.07 7.97
CA GLU A 69 -5.15 -2.91 8.77
C GLU A 69 -4.89 -1.68 7.89
N ILE A 70 -4.20 -1.84 6.76
CA ILE A 70 -3.96 -0.75 5.81
C ILE A 70 -5.30 -0.26 5.26
N ALA A 71 -6.15 -1.16 4.76
CA ALA A 71 -7.46 -0.80 4.21
C ALA A 71 -8.32 -0.02 5.21
N ALA A 72 -8.35 -0.44 6.48
CA ALA A 72 -9.04 0.28 7.55
C ALA A 72 -8.45 1.69 7.80
N ALA A 73 -7.14 1.86 7.65
CA ALA A 73 -6.45 3.12 7.86
C ALA A 73 -6.56 4.10 6.67
N LEU A 74 -6.91 3.64 5.45
CA LEU A 74 -6.99 4.53 4.30
C LEU A 74 -8.07 5.60 4.51
N GLY A 75 -9.23 5.24 5.06
CA GLY A 75 -10.27 6.17 5.52
C GLY A 75 -10.77 7.18 4.47
N CYS A 76 -10.41 7.01 3.20
CA CYS A 76 -10.71 7.90 2.10
C CYS A 76 -11.11 7.12 0.84
N ASP A 77 -11.86 7.78 -0.03
CA ASP A 77 -12.23 7.22 -1.33
C ASP A 77 -10.99 7.16 -2.24
N CYS A 78 -10.46 5.96 -2.43
CA CYS A 78 -9.30 5.71 -3.28
C CYS A 78 -9.36 4.29 -3.85
N THR A 79 -8.66 4.06 -4.97
CA THR A 79 -8.40 2.70 -5.44
C THR A 79 -7.31 2.10 -4.56
N TYR A 80 -7.56 0.96 -3.92
CA TYR A 80 -6.52 0.22 -3.19
C TYR A 80 -6.06 -1.00 -3.99
N VAL A 81 -4.78 -1.02 -4.36
CA VAL A 81 -4.17 -2.09 -5.16
C VAL A 81 -3.24 -2.92 -4.30
N VAL A 82 -3.55 -4.21 -4.17
CA VAL A 82 -2.63 -5.20 -3.60
C VAL A 82 -1.82 -5.84 -4.73
N GLN A 83 -0.51 -5.63 -4.68
CA GLN A 83 0.44 -6.08 -5.69
C GLN A 83 1.19 -7.32 -5.21
N GLN A 84 1.30 -8.31 -6.09
CA GLN A 84 2.15 -9.47 -5.88
C GLN A 84 3.61 -9.04 -5.67
N GLY A 85 4.19 -9.37 -4.52
CA GLY A 85 5.59 -9.18 -4.25
C GLY A 85 6.48 -10.06 -5.12
N ARG A 86 7.68 -9.57 -5.37
CA ARG A 86 8.74 -10.24 -6.12
C ARG A 86 9.86 -10.61 -5.16
N PRO A 87 9.94 -11.86 -4.70
CA PRO A 87 10.98 -12.32 -3.79
C PRO A 87 12.39 -12.02 -4.31
N GLU A 88 12.59 -12.07 -5.64
CA GLU A 88 13.86 -11.76 -6.29
C GLU A 88 14.33 -10.31 -6.08
N HIS A 89 13.40 -9.36 -5.91
CA HIS A 89 13.73 -7.96 -5.62
C HIS A 89 14.00 -7.71 -4.14
N ALA A 90 13.59 -8.64 -3.27
CA ALA A 90 13.81 -8.58 -1.83
C ALA A 90 14.95 -9.49 -1.37
N HIS A 91 15.64 -10.17 -2.30
CA HIS A 91 16.66 -11.19 -2.01
C HIS A 91 16.16 -12.30 -1.07
N LEU A 92 14.88 -12.67 -1.20
CA LEU A 92 14.25 -13.73 -0.42
C LEU A 92 14.16 -15.02 -1.25
N ASP A 93 14.46 -16.15 -0.62
CA ASP A 93 14.26 -17.49 -1.21
C ASP A 93 12.83 -18.00 -0.89
N GLU A 94 11.84 -17.36 -1.49
CA GLU A 94 10.43 -17.75 -1.39
C GLU A 94 9.75 -17.67 -2.77
N LYS A 95 8.63 -18.39 -2.94
CA LYS A 95 7.80 -18.25 -4.14
C LYS A 95 6.86 -17.05 -4.01
N PRO A 96 6.60 -16.29 -5.10
CA PRO A 96 5.55 -15.28 -5.11
C PRO A 96 4.20 -15.86 -4.64
N LEU A 97 3.33 -15.01 -4.08
CA LEU A 97 1.94 -15.37 -3.76
C LEU A 97 1.16 -15.66 -5.04
N THR A 98 0.31 -16.68 -5.08
CA THR A 98 -0.59 -16.93 -6.21
C THR A 98 -1.71 -15.88 -6.25
N ARG A 99 -2.45 -15.83 -7.36
CA ARG A 99 -3.64 -14.97 -7.46
C ARG A 99 -4.67 -15.29 -6.37
N ASP A 100 -4.90 -16.57 -6.10
CA ASP A 100 -5.86 -17.02 -5.08
C ASP A 100 -5.43 -16.61 -3.67
N GLU A 101 -4.13 -16.67 -3.37
CA GLU A 101 -3.61 -16.21 -2.08
C GLU A 101 -3.79 -14.69 -1.91
N LEU A 102 -3.60 -13.90 -2.97
CA LEU A 102 -3.87 -12.46 -2.93
C LEU A 102 -5.38 -12.17 -2.80
N MET A 103 -6.23 -12.92 -3.49
CA MET A 103 -7.70 -12.83 -3.37
C MET A 103 -8.15 -13.12 -1.95
N ALA A 104 -7.55 -14.13 -1.30
CA ALA A 104 -7.81 -14.44 0.10
C ALA A 104 -7.39 -13.29 1.03
N ALA A 105 -6.25 -12.62 0.75
CA ALA A 105 -5.77 -11.50 1.57
C ALA A 105 -6.70 -10.27 1.55
N VAL A 106 -7.36 -10.00 0.42
CA VAL A 106 -8.35 -8.91 0.29
C VAL A 106 -9.79 -9.33 0.60
N SER A 107 -10.02 -10.62 0.90
CA SER A 107 -11.36 -11.14 1.15
C SER A 107 -12.02 -10.43 2.35
N GLY A 108 -13.25 -9.99 2.13
CA GLY A 108 -14.05 -9.25 3.11
C GLY A 108 -13.79 -7.74 3.15
N LEU A 109 -12.89 -7.22 2.31
CA LEU A 109 -12.73 -5.77 2.13
C LEU A 109 -13.82 -5.19 1.22
N THR A 110 -14.17 -3.93 1.47
CA THR A 110 -15.15 -3.17 0.70
C THR A 110 -14.48 -1.98 0.00
N GLY A 111 -14.99 -1.56 -1.15
CA GLY A 111 -14.46 -0.43 -1.93
C GLY A 111 -13.84 -0.86 -3.27
N ASP A 112 -13.15 0.06 -3.96
CA ASP A 112 -12.41 -0.23 -5.19
C ASP A 112 -11.07 -0.91 -4.86
N ILE A 113 -11.14 -2.22 -4.59
CA ILE A 113 -9.98 -3.06 -4.32
C ILE A 113 -9.57 -3.80 -5.59
N ARG A 114 -8.28 -3.73 -5.94
CA ARG A 114 -7.72 -4.41 -7.11
C ARG A 114 -6.53 -5.26 -6.73
N ILE A 115 -6.36 -6.35 -7.46
CA ILE A 115 -5.19 -7.21 -7.32
C ILE A 115 -4.38 -7.12 -8.61
N LYS A 116 -3.07 -6.97 -8.45
CA LYS A 116 -2.14 -6.97 -9.57
C LYS A 116 -1.16 -8.13 -9.44
N THR A 117 -1.39 -9.15 -10.26
CA THR A 117 -0.46 -10.25 -10.54
C THR A 117 0.36 -9.94 -11.79
N ARG A 118 1.43 -10.69 -12.02
CA ARG A 118 2.20 -10.63 -13.27
C ARG A 118 1.58 -11.45 -14.42
N GLU A 119 0.78 -12.45 -14.07
CA GLU A 119 0.07 -13.36 -14.99
C GLU A 119 -1.09 -12.68 -15.72
#